data_AF-A0A506V9A6-F1
#
_entry.id   AF-A0A506V9A6-F1
#
_cell.length_a   1.000
_cell.length_b   1.000
_cell.length_c   1.000
_cell.angle_alpha   90.00
_cell.angle_beta   90.00
_cell.angle_gamma   90.00
#
_symmetry.space_group_name_H-M   'P 1'
#
loop_
_entity.id
_entity.type
_entity.pdbx_description
1 polymer ?
#
loop_
_entity_poly.entity_id
_entity_poly.type
_entity_poly.pdbx_seq_one_letter_code
_entity_poly.pdbx_strand_id
1 'polypeptide(L)'
;MKILASKWFSIFVYLLIAFPTGIFIAAVTMQIVIKLFYFSLNGSSLNLSSIDYLKILKGSIAGGIIGAIGCWWIYYQHYRKNRNR
;
A
#
# COMPACT_ATOMS: atom_id res chain seq x y z
N MET A 1 16.57 27.23 -3.90
CA MET A 1 16.32 26.00 -3.11
C MET A 1 14.84 25.62 -2.92
N LYS A 2 13.85 26.52 -3.10
CA LYS A 2 12.41 26.23 -2.88
C LYS A 2 11.81 25.15 -3.81
N ILE A 3 12.28 25.03 -5.05
CA ILE A 3 11.73 24.09 -6.06
C ILE A 3 12.09 22.63 -5.77
N LEU A 4 13.22 22.37 -5.09
CA LEU A 4 13.67 21.03 -4.73
C LEU A 4 12.85 20.44 -3.58
N ALA A 5 12.56 21.23 -2.55
CA ALA A 5 11.72 20.79 -1.43
C ALA A 5 10.28 20.45 -1.87
N SER A 6 9.73 21.19 -2.85
CA SER A 6 8.40 20.95 -3.40
C SER A 6 8.30 19.60 -4.12
N LYS A 7 9.29 19.24 -4.95
CA LYS A 7 9.33 17.91 -5.60
C LYS A 7 9.47 16.77 -4.60
N TRP A 8 10.27 16.97 -3.55
CA TRP A 8 10.47 16.00 -2.46
C TRP A 8 9.18 15.70 -1.70
N PHE A 9 8.46 16.74 -1.32
CA PHE A 9 7.18 16.61 -0.61
C PHE A 9 6.10 16.00 -1.51
N SER A 10 6.09 16.33 -2.80
CA SER A 10 5.16 15.74 -3.76
C SER A 10 5.34 14.22 -3.91
N ILE A 11 6.59 13.74 -3.96
CA ILE A 11 6.90 12.30 -4.01
C ILE A 11 6.39 11.59 -2.76
N PHE A 12 6.56 12.20 -1.58
CA PHE A 12 6.03 11.62 -0.36
C PHE A 12 4.51 11.53 -0.33
N VAL A 13 3.82 12.61 -0.67
CA VAL A 13 2.35 12.60 -0.70
C VAL A 13 1.85 11.55 -1.69
N TYR A 14 2.53 11.41 -2.83
CA TYR A 14 2.25 10.36 -3.79
C TYR A 14 2.42 8.96 -3.18
N LEU A 15 3.56 8.70 -2.52
CA LEU A 15 3.83 7.42 -1.84
C LEU A 15 2.81 7.13 -0.72
N LEU A 16 2.44 8.14 0.06
CA LEU A 16 1.51 8.02 1.19
C LEU A 16 0.09 7.65 0.74
N ILE A 17 -0.30 8.02 -0.48
CA ILE A 17 -1.60 7.65 -1.06
C ILE A 17 -1.48 6.31 -1.79
N ALA A 18 -0.47 6.15 -2.63
CA ALA A 18 -0.32 4.98 -3.50
C ALA A 18 -0.11 3.67 -2.72
N PHE A 19 0.68 3.68 -1.65
CA PHE A 19 0.98 2.46 -0.87
C PHE A 19 -0.25 1.90 -0.15
N PRO A 20 -0.98 2.68 0.68
CA PRO A 20 -2.20 2.20 1.31
C PRO A 20 -3.27 1.77 0.30
N THR A 21 -3.41 2.47 -0.82
CA THR A 21 -4.36 2.07 -1.86
C THR A 21 -3.95 0.75 -2.52
N GLY A 22 -2.66 0.58 -2.85
CA GLY A 22 -2.13 -0.64 -3.46
C GLY A 22 -2.25 -1.85 -2.55
N ILE A 23 -1.87 -1.73 -1.28
CA ILE A 23 -1.99 -2.81 -0.29
C ILE A 23 -3.46 -3.18 -0.07
N PHE A 24 -4.36 -2.19 -0.08
CA PHE A 24 -5.78 -2.43 0.13
C PHE A 24 -6.37 -3.24 -1.03
N ILE A 25 -6.10 -2.81 -2.27
CA ILE A 25 -6.54 -3.52 -3.48
C ILE A 25 -5.96 -4.94 -3.50
N ALA A 26 -4.67 -5.10 -3.22
CA ALA A 26 -4.02 -6.42 -3.17
C ALA A 26 -4.65 -7.34 -2.12
N ALA A 27 -4.91 -6.83 -0.91
CA ALA A 27 -5.50 -7.62 0.17
C ALA A 27 -6.96 -8.01 -0.12
N VAL A 28 -7.77 -7.10 -0.67
CA VAL A 28 -9.14 -7.41 -1.10
C VAL A 28 -9.14 -8.44 -2.21
N THR A 29 -8.27 -8.28 -3.21
CA THR A 29 -8.13 -9.21 -4.32
C THR A 29 -7.75 -10.61 -3.82
N MET A 30 -6.77 -10.69 -2.91
CA MET A 30 -6.35 -11.95 -2.30
C MET A 30 -7.51 -12.67 -1.60
N GLN A 31 -8.32 -11.95 -0.83
CA GLN A 31 -9.48 -12.52 -0.14
C GLN A 31 -10.54 -13.04 -1.11
N ILE A 32 -10.78 -12.31 -2.22
CA ILE A 32 -11.70 -12.75 -3.28
C ILE A 32 -11.16 -14.03 -3.94
N VAL A 33 -9.88 -14.08 -4.29
CA VAL A 33 -9.27 -15.29 -4.90
C VAL A 33 -9.35 -16.49 -3.97
N ILE A 34 -9.07 -16.32 -2.68
CA ILE A 34 -9.19 -17.40 -1.69
C ILE A 34 -10.62 -17.93 -1.67
N LYS A 35 -11.63 -17.06 -1.58
CA LYS A 35 -13.04 -17.49 -1.57
C LYS A 35 -13.46 -18.15 -2.88
N LEU A 36 -12.97 -17.65 -4.02
CA LEU A 36 -13.21 -18.25 -5.33
C LEU A 36 -12.60 -19.66 -5.43
N PHE A 37 -11.41 -19.85 -4.87
CA PHE A 37 -10.73 -21.14 -4.83
C PHE A 37 -11.48 -22.15 -3.96
N TYR A 38 -11.92 -21.74 -2.76
CA TYR A 38 -12.75 -22.58 -1.88
C TYR A 38 -14.13 -22.89 -2.48
N PHE A 39 -14.74 -21.94 -3.21
CA PHE A 39 -15.97 -22.18 -3.97
C PHE A 39 -15.74 -23.26 -5.03
N SER A 40 -14.65 -23.15 -5.80
CA SER A 40 -14.34 -24.07 -6.89
C SER A 40 -14.00 -25.48 -6.42
N LEU A 41 -13.34 -25.63 -5.26
CA LEU A 41 -12.92 -26.94 -4.74
C LEU A 41 -13.96 -27.61 -3.84
N ASN A 42 -14.64 -26.84 -2.99
CA ASN A 42 -15.51 -27.40 -1.93
C ASN A 42 -17.00 -27.12 -2.20
N GLY A 43 -17.36 -26.46 -3.31
CA GLY A 43 -18.76 -26.08 -3.61
C GLY A 43 -19.39 -25.15 -2.56
N SER A 44 -18.58 -24.53 -1.69
CA SER A 44 -19.03 -23.67 -0.60
C SER A 44 -19.62 -22.37 -1.12
N SER A 45 -20.62 -21.80 -0.44
CA SER A 45 -21.26 -20.56 -0.87
C SER A 45 -20.29 -19.37 -0.92
N LEU A 46 -20.35 -18.59 -2.02
CA LEU A 46 -19.57 -17.36 -2.22
C LEU A 46 -20.10 -16.23 -1.32
N ASN A 47 -19.88 -16.32 -0.02
CA ASN A 47 -20.29 -15.29 0.92
C ASN A 47 -19.21 -14.19 1.01
N LEU A 48 -19.23 -13.24 0.08
CA LEU A 48 -18.33 -12.08 0.06
C LEU A 48 -18.60 -11.08 1.20
N SER A 49 -19.79 -11.11 1.80
CA SER A 49 -20.17 -10.25 2.93
C SER A 49 -19.45 -10.61 4.23
N SER A 50 -18.87 -11.80 4.32
CA SER A 50 -18.07 -12.23 5.48
C SER A 50 -16.65 -11.64 5.47
N ILE A 51 -16.24 -10.93 4.40
CA ILE A 51 -14.92 -10.27 4.37
C ILE A 51 -14.99 -9.02 5.25
N ASP A 52 -14.07 -8.94 6.21
CA ASP A 52 -13.99 -7.82 7.15
C ASP A 52 -13.19 -6.66 6.55
N TYR A 53 -13.83 -5.91 5.63
CA TYR A 53 -13.20 -4.81 4.88
C TYR A 53 -12.62 -3.72 5.78
N LEU A 54 -13.24 -3.48 6.94
CA LEU A 54 -12.74 -2.50 7.92
C LEU A 54 -11.40 -2.92 8.52
N LYS A 55 -11.23 -4.22 8.80
CA LYS A 55 -9.97 -4.77 9.29
C LYS A 55 -8.87 -4.65 8.23
N ILE A 56 -9.20 -4.93 6.98
CA ILE A 56 -8.28 -4.80 5.84
C ILE A 56 -7.89 -3.33 5.63
N LEU A 57 -8.85 -2.41 5.73
CA LEU A 57 -8.61 -0.97 5.57
C LEU A 57 -7.67 -0.44 6.66
N LYS A 58 -7.91 -0.78 7.93
CA LYS A 58 -7.01 -0.40 9.03
C LYS A 58 -5.61 -0.96 8.86
N GLY A 59 -5.50 -2.23 8.47
CA GLY A 59 -4.22 -2.88 8.20
C GLY A 59 -3.47 -2.23 7.03
N SER A 60 -4.19 -1.88 5.97
CA SER A 60 -3.62 -1.24 4.79
C SER A 60 -3.11 0.17 5.05
N ILE A 61 -3.84 0.95 5.86
CA ILE A 61 -3.39 2.29 6.27
C ILE A 61 -2.11 2.17 7.11
N ALA A 62 -2.11 1.31 8.13
CA ALA A 62 -0.93 1.13 8.99
C ALA A 62 0.29 0.65 8.19
N GLY A 63 0.13 -0.43 7.41
CA GLY A 63 1.21 -0.99 6.60
C GLY A 63 1.66 -0.06 5.47
N GLY A 64 0.71 0.62 4.82
CA GLY A 64 0.98 1.54 3.72
C GLY A 64 1.72 2.81 4.17
N ILE A 65 1.39 3.36 5.34
CA ILE A 65 2.12 4.50 5.92
C ILE A 65 3.55 4.09 6.26
N ILE A 66 3.75 2.94 6.91
CA ILE A 66 5.09 2.43 7.26
C ILE A 66 5.93 2.21 5.99
N GLY A 67 5.34 1.56 4.97
CA GLY A 67 5.98 1.33 3.68
C GLY A 67 6.33 2.63 2.94
N ALA A 68 5.40 3.60 2.94
CA ALA A 68 5.61 4.91 2.32
C ALA A 68 6.75 5.70 3.00
N ILE A 69 6.79 5.71 4.34
CA ILE A 69 7.87 6.37 5.10
C ILE A 69 9.22 5.70 4.83
N GLY A 70 9.28 4.37 4.85
CA GLY A 70 10.51 3.61 4.58
C GLY A 70 11.05 3.87 3.17
N CYS A 71 10.17 3.80 2.16
CA CYS A 71 10.54 4.07 0.78
C CYS A 71 10.96 5.54 0.58
N TRP A 72 10.30 6.49 1.25
CA TRP A 72 10.72 7.89 1.21
C TRP A 72 12.11 8.08 1.82
N TRP A 73 12.38 7.45 2.96
CA TRP A 73 13.66 7.56 3.64
C TRP A 73 14.82 7.03 2.80
N ILE A 74 14.62 5.88 2.13
CA ILE A 74 15.63 5.30 1.22
C ILE A 74 15.89 6.24 0.04
N TYR A 75 14.81 6.78 -0.56
CA TYR A 75 14.93 7.75 -1.64
C TYR A 75 15.72 8.98 -1.16
N TYR A 76 15.45 9.48 0.07
CA TYR A 76 16.13 10.63 0.66
C TYR A 76 17.62 10.40 0.86
N GLN A 77 17.97 9.25 1.41
CA GLN A 77 19.36 8.88 1.64
C GLN A 77 20.14 8.80 0.33
N HIS A 78 19.55 8.23 -0.72
CA HIS A 78 20.17 8.13 -2.04
C HIS A 78 20.40 9.51 -2.68
N TYR A 79 19.40 10.39 -2.63
CA TYR A 79 19.52 11.74 -3.19
C TYR A 79 20.54 12.61 -2.45
N ARG A 80 20.58 12.51 -1.12
CA ARG A 80 21.56 13.24 -0.30
C ARG A 80 22.99 12.78 -0.57
N LYS A 81 23.20 11.49 -0.84
CA LYS A 81 24.50 10.95 -1.25
C LYS A 81 24.96 11.48 -2.61
N ASN A 82 24.03 11.65 -3.57
CA ASN A 82 24.34 12.15 -4.90
C ASN A 82 24.61 13.67 -4.96
N ARG A 83 24.20 14.43 -3.95
CA ARG A 83 24.45 15.88 -3.88
C ARG A 83 25.81 16.26 -3.27
N ASN A 84 26.47 15.31 -2.61
CA ASN A 84 27.76 15.47 -1.94
C ASN A 84 28.95 14.93 -2.77
N ARG A 85 28.67 14.45 -4.00
CA ARG A 85 29.67 14.17 -5.04
C ARG A 85 29.61 15.28 -6.08
#